data_AF-A0A7S0SU38-F1
#
_entry.id   AF-A0A7S0SU38-F1
#
_cell.length_a   1.000
_cell.length_b   1.000
_cell.length_c   1.000
_cell.angle_alpha   90.00
_cell.angle_beta   90.00
_cell.angle_gamma   90.00
#
_symmetry.space_group_name_H-M   'P 1'
#
loop_
_entity.id
_entity.type
_entity.pdbx_description
1 polymer ?
#
loop_
_entity_poly.entity_id
_entity_poly.type
_entity_poly.pdbx_seq_one_letter_code
_entity_poly.pdbx_strand_id
1 'polypeptide(L)'
;DDDDDDDDRDTTQTLTEDDRWMMRLRANAEERDFTINGLMYDVDSRTLYDFVGGIADIHAQVVRSIGQAEKRFRDDPPRMIRAVRVAARHDFRPAPDLLRAMRTESHRIRTTPSDRVSQELLTVLSCGYSARAVRMMWEVGLLSQIMHTHADHVSKAVLLSGKFSEMSHMDRDESGDVD
;
A
#
# COMPACT_ATOMS: atom_id res chain seq x y z
N ASP A 1 -30.57 57.92 -1.37
CA ASP A 1 -30.36 58.31 0.04
C ASP A 1 -30.55 57.04 0.87
N ASP A 2 -29.90 55.95 0.49
CA ASP A 2 -28.46 55.68 0.63
C ASP A 2 -28.14 55.51 2.11
N ASP A 3 -27.98 54.27 2.54
CA ASP A 3 -26.68 53.79 3.01
C ASP A 3 -26.80 52.29 3.35
N ASP A 4 -26.32 51.50 2.38
CA ASP A 4 -25.89 50.11 2.53
C ASP A 4 -24.64 50.08 3.43
N ASP A 5 -24.79 49.68 4.69
CA ASP A 5 -23.66 49.24 5.51
C ASP A 5 -23.53 47.72 5.39
N ASP A 6 -22.94 47.29 4.27
CA ASP A 6 -22.37 45.95 4.11
C ASP A 6 -21.19 45.81 5.09
N ASP A 7 -21.45 45.19 6.25
CA ASP A 7 -20.46 44.69 7.21
C ASP A 7 -19.70 43.51 6.57
N ASP A 8 -18.81 43.84 5.62
CA ASP A 8 -17.86 42.94 4.98
C ASP A 8 -16.81 42.50 6.02
N ARG A 9 -17.21 41.59 6.91
CA ARG A 9 -16.29 40.90 7.81
C ARG A 9 -15.42 39.98 6.99
N ASP A 10 -14.27 40.50 6.55
CA ASP A 10 -13.11 39.72 6.16
C ASP A 10 -12.72 38.80 7.33
N THR A 11 -13.31 37.61 7.33
CA THR A 11 -13.13 36.60 8.36
C THR A 11 -11.93 35.75 7.97
N THR A 12 -10.77 36.38 7.78
CA THR A 12 -9.50 35.66 7.68
C THR A 12 -9.16 35.11 9.07
N GLN A 13 -9.76 33.98 9.45
CA GLN A 13 -9.42 33.27 10.69
C GLN A 13 -7.93 32.93 10.66
N THR A 14 -7.17 33.53 11.58
CA THR A 14 -5.75 33.22 11.75
C THR A 14 -5.64 31.83 12.36
N LEU A 15 -5.14 30.86 11.58
CA LEU A 15 -4.89 29.49 12.05
C LEU A 15 -3.99 29.49 13.29
N THR A 16 -4.33 28.67 14.28
CA THR A 16 -3.49 28.49 15.47
C THR A 16 -2.23 27.67 15.13
N GLU A 17 -1.28 27.59 16.07
CA GLU A 17 -0.13 26.69 15.92
C GLU A 17 -0.56 25.22 15.84
N ASP A 18 -1.56 24.84 16.63
CA ASP A 18 -2.14 23.49 16.63
C ASP A 18 -2.81 23.17 15.28
N ASP A 19 -3.54 24.11 14.69
CA ASP A 19 -4.15 23.93 13.37
C ASP A 19 -3.08 23.70 12.28
N ARG A 20 -2.00 24.48 12.32
CA ARG A 20 -0.86 24.32 11.39
C ARG A 20 -0.18 22.98 11.59
N TRP A 21 -0.02 22.52 12.83
CA TRP A 21 0.56 21.23 13.15
C TRP A 21 -0.30 20.08 12.61
N MET A 22 -1.61 20.12 12.85
CA MET A 22 -2.56 19.13 12.34
C MET A 22 -2.60 19.09 10.81
N MET A 23 -2.52 20.25 10.15
CA MET A 23 -2.43 20.33 8.68
C MET A 23 -1.16 19.65 8.15
N ARG A 24 -0.01 19.85 8.81
CA ARG A 24 1.25 19.20 8.42
C ARG A 24 1.21 17.69 8.62
N LEU A 25 0.64 17.21 9.73
CA LEU A 25 0.49 15.78 9.98
C LEU A 25 -0.39 15.11 8.93
N ARG A 26 -1.54 15.72 8.61
CA ARG A 26 -2.43 15.25 7.54
C ARG A 26 -1.71 15.21 6.19
N ALA A 27 -1.03 16.30 5.81
CA ALA A 27 -0.28 16.35 4.56
C ALA A 27 0.81 15.27 4.49
N ASN A 28 1.53 15.01 5.60
CA ASN A 28 2.51 13.92 5.64
C ASN A 28 1.86 12.55 5.47
N ALA A 29 0.73 12.30 6.12
CA ALA A 29 -0.01 11.05 5.97
C ALA A 29 -0.46 10.85 4.51
N GLU A 30 -0.96 11.90 3.85
CA GLU A 30 -1.38 11.88 2.45
C GLU A 30 -0.25 11.59 1.46
N GLU A 31 1.01 11.85 1.79
CA GLU A 31 2.16 11.54 0.93
C GLU A 31 2.63 10.08 1.02
N ARG A 32 2.21 9.35 2.06
CA ARG A 32 2.59 7.94 2.29
C ARG A 32 2.02 7.02 1.21
N ASP A 33 2.55 5.81 1.15
CA ASP A 33 2.20 4.81 0.14
C ASP A 33 0.92 4.05 0.49
N PHE A 34 0.81 3.56 1.73
CA PHE A 34 -0.29 2.72 2.20
C PHE A 34 -0.90 3.25 3.48
N THR A 35 -2.22 3.06 3.64
CA THR A 35 -3.01 3.58 4.78
C THR A 35 -2.43 3.14 6.12
N ILE A 36 -2.04 1.88 6.23
CA ILE A 36 -1.43 1.31 7.44
C ILE A 36 -0.05 1.90 7.78
N ASN A 37 0.63 2.52 6.81
CA ASN A 37 1.89 3.23 7.00
C ASN A 37 1.68 4.75 7.17
N GLY A 38 0.43 5.22 7.16
CA GLY A 38 0.04 6.63 7.28
C GLY A 38 -0.37 7.05 8.69
N LEU A 39 -0.27 6.15 9.68
CA LEU A 39 -0.57 6.44 11.08
C LEU A 39 0.54 7.31 11.70
N MET A 40 0.15 8.31 12.49
CA MET A 40 1.08 9.20 13.20
C MET A 40 0.87 9.06 14.69
N TYR A 41 1.94 8.84 15.45
CA TYR A 41 1.88 8.73 16.90
C TYR A 41 2.63 9.88 17.55
N ASP A 42 1.94 10.63 18.39
CA ASP A 42 2.53 11.65 19.25
C ASP A 42 2.93 11.01 20.58
N VAL A 43 4.22 11.07 20.89
CA VAL A 43 4.81 10.46 22.10
C VAL A 43 4.48 11.24 23.37
N ASP A 44 4.25 12.55 23.26
CA ASP A 44 4.02 13.44 24.40
C ASP A 44 2.56 13.32 24.86
N SER A 45 1.62 13.47 23.93
CA SER A 45 0.19 13.31 24.21
C SER A 45 -0.27 11.85 24.25
N ARG A 46 0.57 10.90 23.78
CA ARG A 46 0.22 9.48 23.58
C ARG A 46 -0.98 9.27 22.67
N THR A 47 -1.14 10.16 21.69
CA THR A 47 -2.26 10.16 20.76
C THR A 47 -1.86 9.54 19.43
N LEU A 48 -2.68 8.61 18.95
CA LEU A 48 -2.57 8.06 17.59
C LEU A 48 -3.52 8.82 16.67
N TYR A 49 -2.97 9.42 15.63
CA TYR A 49 -3.72 10.11 14.58
C TYR A 49 -3.83 9.24 13.34
N ASP A 50 -5.07 9.06 12.86
CA ASP A 50 -5.38 8.37 11.62
C ASP A 50 -6.14 9.32 10.68
N PHE A 51 -5.44 9.81 9.66
CA PHE A 51 -6.01 10.70 8.65
C PHE A 51 -6.46 9.97 7.37
N VAL A 52 -6.16 8.68 7.25
CA VAL A 52 -6.22 7.93 5.98
C VAL A 52 -6.97 6.60 6.10
N GLY A 53 -7.50 6.27 7.27
CA GLY A 53 -8.23 5.02 7.53
C GLY A 53 -7.32 3.82 7.79
N GLY A 54 -6.08 4.05 8.24
CA GLY A 54 -5.10 2.98 8.50
C GLY A 54 -5.53 2.00 9.59
N ILE A 55 -6.23 2.47 10.63
CA ILE A 55 -6.70 1.60 11.73
C ILE A 55 -7.72 0.59 11.21
N ALA A 56 -8.68 1.04 10.42
CA ALA A 56 -9.70 0.17 9.84
C ALA A 56 -9.08 -0.87 8.90
N ASP A 57 -8.12 -0.47 8.05
CA ASP A 57 -7.43 -1.39 7.15
C ASP A 57 -6.53 -2.40 7.91
N ILE A 58 -5.92 -2.02 9.05
CA ILE A 58 -5.20 -2.96 9.93
C ILE A 58 -6.16 -4.01 10.50
N HIS A 59 -7.32 -3.59 11.05
CA HIS A 59 -8.32 -4.53 11.56
C HIS A 59 -8.86 -5.46 10.47
N ALA A 60 -8.99 -4.97 9.23
CA ALA A 60 -9.42 -5.76 8.09
C ALA A 60 -8.31 -6.62 7.46
N GLN A 61 -7.06 -6.50 7.94
CA GLN A 61 -5.84 -7.09 7.38
C GLN A 61 -5.69 -6.80 5.88
N VAL A 62 -5.92 -5.54 5.49
CA VAL A 62 -5.89 -5.07 4.10
C VAL A 62 -4.75 -4.07 3.89
N VAL A 63 -4.04 -4.22 2.77
CA VAL A 63 -3.13 -3.17 2.27
C VAL A 63 -3.87 -2.33 1.24
N ARG A 64 -4.02 -1.03 1.52
CA ARG A 64 -4.67 -0.06 0.63
C ARG A 64 -3.72 1.08 0.33
N SER A 65 -3.72 1.58 -0.91
CA SER A 65 -2.94 2.76 -1.26
C SER A 65 -3.62 4.04 -0.77
N ILE A 66 -2.83 5.02 -0.36
CA ILE A 66 -3.33 6.36 -0.06
C ILE A 66 -3.50 7.13 -1.37
N GLY A 67 -4.74 7.41 -1.73
CA GLY A 67 -5.12 7.93 -3.05
C GLY A 67 -5.23 6.82 -4.11
N GLN A 68 -5.26 7.21 -5.39
CA GLN A 68 -5.46 6.26 -6.48
C GLN A 68 -4.18 5.45 -6.77
N ALA A 69 -4.24 4.14 -6.54
CA ALA A 69 -3.10 3.23 -6.70
C ALA A 69 -2.43 3.31 -8.09
N GLU A 70 -3.22 3.37 -9.16
CA GLU A 70 -2.69 3.48 -10.52
C GLU A 70 -1.83 4.74 -10.70
N LYS A 71 -2.31 5.90 -10.24
CA LYS A 71 -1.56 7.16 -10.31
C LYS A 71 -0.26 7.04 -9.53
N ARG A 72 -0.31 6.52 -8.29
CA ARG A 72 0.88 6.33 -7.46
C ARG A 72 1.93 5.42 -8.11
N PHE A 73 1.50 4.36 -8.78
CA PHE A 73 2.42 3.46 -9.49
C PHE A 73 2.98 4.05 -10.77
N ARG A 74 2.25 4.94 -11.45
CA ARG A 74 2.78 5.71 -12.58
C ARG A 74 3.84 6.71 -12.12
N ASP A 75 3.61 7.37 -10.99
CA ASP A 75 4.53 8.35 -10.42
C ASP A 75 5.80 7.70 -9.85
N ASP A 76 5.66 6.54 -9.19
CA ASP A 76 6.79 5.81 -8.59
C ASP A 76 6.57 4.28 -8.64
N PRO A 77 6.95 3.62 -9.76
CA PRO A 77 6.71 2.20 -9.98
C PRO A 77 7.22 1.23 -8.89
N PRO A 78 8.36 1.49 -8.20
CA PRO A 78 8.81 0.67 -7.06
C PRO A 78 7.81 0.53 -5.93
N ARG A 79 6.81 1.42 -5.83
CA ARG A 79 5.69 1.27 -4.88
C ARG A 79 4.94 -0.05 -5.05
N MET A 80 4.96 -0.67 -6.23
CA MET A 80 4.39 -2.00 -6.43
C MET A 80 5.17 -3.08 -5.66
N ILE A 81 6.50 -3.03 -5.63
CA ILE A 81 7.33 -3.96 -4.84
C ILE A 81 7.12 -3.69 -3.35
N ARG A 82 6.98 -2.42 -2.96
CA ARG A 82 6.65 -2.03 -1.59
C ARG A 82 5.28 -2.57 -1.16
N ALA A 83 4.28 -2.54 -2.04
CA ALA A 83 2.95 -3.12 -1.77
C ALA A 83 3.07 -4.62 -1.48
N VAL A 84 3.81 -5.35 -2.31
CA VAL A 84 4.11 -6.78 -2.08
C VAL A 84 4.81 -6.97 -0.73
N ARG A 85 5.83 -6.16 -0.42
CA ARG A 85 6.57 -6.28 0.83
C ARG A 85 5.67 -6.10 2.04
N VAL A 86 4.85 -5.05 2.04
CA VAL A 86 3.93 -4.73 3.14
C VAL A 86 2.91 -5.85 3.32
N ALA A 87 2.28 -6.29 2.22
CA ALA A 87 1.32 -7.38 2.24
C ALA A 87 1.94 -8.70 2.76
N ALA A 88 3.11 -9.09 2.22
CA ALA A 88 3.76 -10.32 2.61
C ALA A 88 4.27 -10.31 4.06
N ARG A 89 4.82 -9.17 4.52
CA ARG A 89 5.36 -8.99 5.88
C ARG A 89 4.29 -9.13 6.95
N HIS A 90 3.11 -8.54 6.72
CA HIS A 90 2.03 -8.52 7.70
C HIS A 90 1.00 -9.63 7.49
N ASP A 91 1.15 -10.44 6.44
CA ASP A 91 0.15 -11.40 6.00
C ASP A 91 -1.21 -10.76 5.67
N PHE A 92 -1.15 -9.58 5.07
CA PHE A 92 -2.32 -8.81 4.70
C PHE A 92 -2.63 -9.00 3.22
N ARG A 93 -3.91 -8.95 2.87
CA ARG A 93 -4.36 -9.00 1.47
C ARG A 93 -4.33 -7.61 0.86
N PRO A 94 -3.79 -7.40 -0.36
CA PRO A 94 -3.92 -6.11 -1.02
C PRO A 94 -5.38 -5.88 -1.44
N ALA A 95 -5.85 -4.64 -1.32
CA ALA A 95 -7.22 -4.27 -1.71
C ALA A 95 -7.47 -4.55 -3.22
N PRO A 96 -8.72 -4.83 -3.65
CA PRO A 96 -9.00 -5.21 -5.03
C PRO A 96 -8.53 -4.19 -6.10
N ASP A 97 -8.66 -2.90 -5.78
CA ASP A 97 -8.17 -1.80 -6.62
C ASP A 97 -6.64 -1.75 -6.67
N LEU A 98 -5.97 -2.01 -5.55
CA LEU A 98 -4.52 -2.10 -5.47
C LEU A 98 -3.98 -3.27 -6.32
N LEU A 99 -4.57 -4.46 -6.19
CA LEU A 99 -4.22 -5.64 -6.99
C LEU A 99 -4.37 -5.39 -8.49
N ARG A 100 -5.50 -4.78 -8.90
CA ARG A 100 -5.76 -4.43 -10.29
C ARG A 100 -4.72 -3.44 -10.80
N ALA A 101 -4.42 -2.38 -10.04
CA ALA A 101 -3.41 -1.40 -10.40
C ALA A 101 -2.01 -2.05 -10.54
N MET A 102 -1.63 -2.95 -9.64
CA MET A 102 -0.36 -3.68 -9.73
C MET A 102 -0.26 -4.50 -11.02
N ARG A 103 -1.33 -5.19 -11.41
CA ARG A 103 -1.36 -5.97 -12.66
C ARG A 103 -1.23 -5.08 -13.89
N THR A 104 -2.07 -4.04 -13.97
CA THR A 104 -2.11 -3.11 -15.10
C THR A 104 -0.79 -2.37 -15.28
N GLU A 105 -0.21 -1.88 -14.18
CA GLU A 105 0.97 -1.01 -14.20
C GLU A 105 2.30 -1.76 -14.05
N SER A 106 2.28 -3.08 -13.85
CA SER A 106 3.47 -3.92 -13.63
C SER A 106 4.61 -3.62 -14.60
N HIS A 107 4.30 -3.48 -15.89
CA HIS A 107 5.25 -3.21 -16.97
C HIS A 107 6.08 -1.92 -16.78
N ARG A 108 5.58 -0.95 -16.01
CA ARG A 108 6.27 0.32 -15.73
C ARG A 108 7.47 0.16 -14.83
N ILE A 109 7.59 -0.95 -14.09
CA ILE A 109 8.78 -1.18 -13.27
C ILE A 109 10.07 -1.15 -14.10
N ARG A 110 9.99 -1.46 -15.40
CA ARG A 110 11.11 -1.39 -16.36
C ARG A 110 11.60 0.04 -16.65
N THR A 111 10.82 1.08 -16.33
CA THR A 111 11.26 2.47 -16.45
C THR A 111 12.02 2.94 -15.21
N THR A 112 12.08 2.11 -14.16
CA THR A 112 12.80 2.44 -12.93
C THR A 112 14.28 2.10 -13.07
N PRO A 113 15.20 2.97 -12.61
CA PRO A 113 16.61 2.63 -12.44
C PRO A 113 16.81 1.29 -11.69
N SER A 114 17.75 0.48 -12.17
CA SER A 114 17.97 -0.89 -11.70
C SER A 114 18.43 -0.96 -10.24
N ASP A 115 19.14 0.04 -9.75
CA ASP A 115 19.57 0.20 -8.36
C ASP A 115 18.36 0.32 -7.41
N ARG A 116 17.37 1.15 -7.75
CA ARG A 116 16.14 1.30 -6.97
C ARG A 116 15.33 0.01 -6.93
N VAL A 117 15.21 -0.68 -8.07
CA VAL A 117 14.53 -1.99 -8.13
C VAL A 117 15.27 -3.03 -7.30
N SER A 118 16.60 -3.08 -7.41
CA SER A 118 17.45 -4.03 -6.68
C SER A 118 17.37 -3.82 -5.17
N GLN A 119 17.36 -2.58 -4.70
CA GLN A 119 17.25 -2.27 -3.27
C GLN A 119 15.94 -2.81 -2.66
N GLU A 120 14.81 -2.59 -3.33
CA GLU A 120 13.52 -3.09 -2.86
C GLU A 120 13.44 -4.62 -2.98
N LEU A 121 13.97 -5.21 -4.05
CA LEU A 121 13.99 -6.65 -4.24
C LEU A 121 14.87 -7.36 -3.20
N LEU A 122 16.08 -6.85 -2.93
CA LEU A 122 16.96 -7.37 -1.89
C LEU A 122 16.29 -7.33 -0.52
N THR A 123 15.56 -6.25 -0.22
CA THR A 123 14.79 -6.15 1.03
C THR A 123 13.73 -7.25 1.13
N VAL A 124 13.02 -7.54 0.04
CA VAL A 124 12.02 -8.60 -0.03
C VAL A 124 12.65 -10.00 0.13
N LEU A 125 13.81 -10.23 -0.48
CA LEU A 125 14.49 -11.53 -0.50
C LEU A 125 15.31 -11.82 0.77
N SER A 126 15.65 -10.80 1.55
CA SER A 126 16.46 -10.94 2.77
C SER A 126 15.63 -11.11 4.05
N CYS A 127 14.33 -11.41 3.92
CA CYS A 127 13.37 -11.44 5.03
C CYS A 127 12.68 -12.81 5.14
N GLY A 128 12.08 -13.12 6.29
CA GLY A 128 11.38 -14.40 6.52
C GLY A 128 10.12 -14.65 5.69
N TYR A 129 9.69 -13.70 4.85
CA TYR A 129 8.46 -13.76 4.05
C TYR A 129 8.70 -13.81 2.53
N SER A 130 9.93 -14.08 2.08
CA SER A 130 10.31 -14.02 0.65
C SER A 130 9.51 -14.95 -0.24
N ALA A 131 9.17 -16.16 0.21
CA ALA A 131 8.38 -17.10 -0.59
C ALA A 131 6.99 -16.55 -0.95
N ARG A 132 6.29 -15.96 0.03
CA ARG A 132 5.00 -15.29 -0.16
C ARG A 132 5.11 -14.08 -1.07
N ALA A 133 6.15 -13.27 -0.88
CA ALA A 133 6.38 -12.09 -1.69
C ALA A 133 6.70 -12.44 -3.16
N VAL A 134 7.56 -13.43 -3.41
CA VAL A 134 7.88 -13.90 -4.77
C VAL A 134 6.65 -14.46 -5.47
N ARG A 135 5.81 -15.23 -4.74
CA ARG A 135 4.53 -15.70 -5.27
C ARG A 135 3.61 -14.55 -5.68
N MET A 136 3.43 -13.55 -4.81
CA MET A 136 2.60 -12.40 -5.11
C MET A 136 3.15 -11.59 -6.30
N MET A 137 4.47 -11.38 -6.38
CA MET A 137 5.09 -10.72 -7.54
C MET A 137 4.80 -11.47 -8.84
N TRP A 138 4.77 -12.81 -8.81
CA TRP A 138 4.41 -13.61 -9.98
C TRP A 138 2.93 -13.45 -10.33
N GLU A 139 2.02 -13.53 -9.35
CA GLU A 139 0.56 -13.40 -9.54
C GLU A 139 0.12 -12.04 -10.09
N VAL A 140 0.86 -10.97 -9.78
CA VAL A 140 0.60 -9.64 -10.32
C VAL A 140 1.42 -9.31 -11.57
N GLY A 141 2.23 -10.26 -12.06
CA GLY A 141 3.05 -10.12 -13.26
C GLY A 141 4.33 -9.31 -13.08
N LEU A 142 4.64 -8.79 -11.89
CA LEU A 142 5.88 -8.06 -11.58
C LEU A 142 7.12 -8.93 -11.75
N LEU A 143 7.06 -10.20 -11.34
CA LEU A 143 8.21 -11.10 -11.41
C LEU A 143 8.70 -11.25 -12.86
N SER A 144 7.76 -11.33 -13.81
CA SER A 144 8.08 -11.42 -15.25
C SER A 144 8.76 -10.15 -15.79
N GLN A 145 8.54 -9.00 -15.15
CA GLN A 145 9.16 -7.73 -15.55
C GLN A 145 10.58 -7.55 -15.00
N ILE A 146 10.83 -8.06 -13.80
CA ILE A 146 12.10 -7.85 -13.07
C ILE A 146 13.06 -9.02 -13.29
N MET A 147 12.55 -10.25 -13.22
CA MET A 147 13.31 -11.50 -13.25
C MET A 147 12.63 -12.52 -14.17
N HIS A 148 12.51 -12.19 -15.46
CA HIS A 148 11.81 -13.01 -16.46
C HIS A 148 12.19 -14.50 -16.42
N THR A 149 13.49 -14.82 -16.32
CA THR A 149 13.96 -16.22 -16.22
C THR A 149 13.40 -16.93 -15.00
N HIS A 150 13.31 -16.25 -13.85
CA HIS A 150 12.76 -16.85 -12.63
C HIS A 150 11.24 -17.03 -12.74
N ALA A 151 10.54 -16.08 -13.39
CA ALA A 151 9.13 -16.22 -13.68
C ALA A 151 8.84 -17.46 -14.56
N ASP A 152 9.69 -17.75 -15.54
CA ASP A 152 9.55 -18.95 -16.38
C ASP A 152 9.72 -20.25 -15.57
N HIS A 153 10.68 -20.27 -14.65
CA HIS A 153 10.88 -21.42 -13.76
C HIS A 153 9.69 -21.64 -12.82
N VAL A 154 9.17 -20.57 -12.22
CA VAL A 154 7.95 -20.64 -11.39
C VAL A 154 6.77 -21.14 -12.21
N SER A 155 6.59 -20.62 -13.43
CA SER A 155 5.49 -21.03 -14.31
C SER A 155 5.58 -22.52 -14.68
N LYS A 156 6.78 -23.02 -15.03
CA LYS A 156 7.02 -24.45 -15.28
C LYS A 156 6.75 -25.30 -14.04
N ALA A 157 7.21 -24.87 -12.86
CA ALA A 157 6.99 -25.59 -11.61
C ALA A 157 5.49 -25.70 -11.27
N VAL A 158 4.72 -24.63 -11.50
CA VAL A 158 3.26 -24.64 -11.30
C VAL A 158 2.57 -25.59 -12.30
N LEU A 159 2.96 -25.55 -13.57
CA LEU A 159 2.42 -26.46 -14.59
C LEU A 159 2.73 -27.94 -14.29
N LEU A 160 3.94 -28.24 -13.81
CA LEU A 160 4.38 -29.59 -13.48
C LEU A 160 3.77 -30.13 -12.18
N SER A 161 3.47 -29.27 -11.22
CA SER A 161 2.94 -29.68 -9.92
C SER A 161 1.44 -29.99 -9.93
N GLY A 162 0.70 -29.62 -11.00
CA GLY A 162 -0.74 -29.92 -11.15
C GLY A 162 -1.64 -29.36 -10.04
N LYS A 163 -1.08 -28.62 -9.07
CA LYS A 163 -1.75 -28.16 -7.86
C LYS A 163 -1.77 -26.65 -7.80
N PHE A 164 -2.92 -26.09 -8.14
CA PHE A 164 -3.34 -24.80 -7.60
C PHE A 164 -4.81 -24.78 -7.14
N SER A 165 -5.58 -25.85 -7.38
CA SER A 165 -7.01 -25.88 -7.00
C SER A 165 -7.29 -26.21 -5.53
N GLU A 166 -6.33 -26.76 -4.77
CA GLU A 166 -6.56 -27.22 -3.38
C GLU A 166 -6.02 -26.29 -2.28
N MET A 167 -5.31 -25.19 -2.63
CA MET A 167 -4.72 -24.30 -1.61
C MET A 167 -5.40 -22.92 -1.51
N SER A 168 -6.47 -22.68 -2.27
CA SER A 168 -7.34 -21.51 -2.08
C SER A 168 -8.41 -21.71 -0.99
N HIS A 169 -8.45 -22.88 -0.35
CA HIS A 169 -9.42 -23.25 0.69
C HIS A 169 -8.81 -23.41 2.09
N MET A 170 -7.52 -23.16 2.28
CA MET A 170 -6.87 -23.31 3.59
C MET A 170 -6.79 -22.03 4.42
N ASP A 171 -7.60 -21.02 4.09
CA ASP A 171 -7.84 -19.81 4.91
C ASP A 171 -9.34 -19.67 5.28
N ARG A 172 -10.12 -20.76 5.26
CA ARG A 172 -11.56 -20.75 5.61
C ARG A 172 -11.95 -21.51 6.88
N ASP A 173 -11.02 -22.12 7.59
CA ASP A 173 -11.31 -22.86 8.82
C ASP A 173 -10.61 -22.24 10.04
N GLU A 174 -10.99 -21.00 10.39
CA GLU A 174 -10.95 -20.50 11.77
C GLU A 174 -12.13 -19.53 12.01
N SER A 175 -13.35 -19.92 11.61
CA SER A 175 -14.54 -19.45 12.31
C SER A 175 -14.78 -20.39 13.49
N GLY A 176 -14.00 -20.17 14.55
CA GLY A 176 -14.30 -20.72 15.87
C GLY A 176 -15.48 -19.98 16.46
N ASP A 177 -16.55 -20.73 16.70
CA ASP A 177 -17.69 -20.33 17.51
C ASP A 177 -17.25 -19.64 18.80
N VAL A 178 -17.80 -18.45 19.06
CA VAL A 178 -17.84 -17.88 20.41
C VAL A 178 -19.31 -17.69 20.74
N ASP A 179 -19.78 -18.60 21.59
CA ASP A 179 -20.99 -18.52 22.41
C ASP A 179 -20.96 -17.28 23.33
#